data_AF-K3WPQ5-F1
#
_entry.id   AF-K3WPQ5-F1
#
_cell.length_a   1.000
_cell.length_b   1.000
_cell.length_c   1.000
_cell.angle_alpha   90.00
_cell.angle_beta   90.00
_cell.angle_gamma   90.00
#
_symmetry.space_group_name_H-M   'P 1'
#
loop_
_entity.id
_entity.type
_entity.pdbx_description
1 polymer ?
#
loop_
_entity_poly.entity_id
_entity_poly.type
_entity_poly.pdbx_seq_one_letter_code
_entity_poly.pdbx_strand_id
1 'polypeptide(L)'
;MWKISAIGALLCILSGVTTTASAVRRGDQVCTLSPDNQCSAGSIKPSELDGSVLIYPGGKTRCAFDDFADPKGNFNTNKTYFFQVFPNQDQDKKKVMLFFQGGGACADDDTCNFSLQCSLGASPTFTSNAVPSSTGILNRTNTDNVFQDWNIIHIPYCTGDLHIGNAVHEPVDSAMGKRLGRSQCMGQNMSTHLNGYENSLSALKWALANYPNPEHLIIGGASAGSLAAQALSVVVADMWDVEKKSIRYSVLGDSYVGVLPEEKKPSGIVLDYFGTCDVELKVPAGVVSDCKKHTLSVTELYSSLIKQLPFSDWLFIDSKSDKTQRKFYALLDQGILGYPFTNLISGDDFFASMTKMIDAYKTVSSRISTFFVESDKHVYLAYENYGAAASGAGLLLGDFLKQWLLPHDDATAASTAPAASPETPASTPSVAPSQTPTPAAGDKTETPTPAAGSQTQPPAPAATEAPVPAAPGTTSAPTIAPAATPAATMTRSLCV
;
A
#
# COMPACT_ATOMS: atom_id res chain seq x y z
N MET A 1 -22.10 25.17 -70.11
CA MET A 1 -20.79 24.58 -70.45
C MET A 1 -20.47 23.56 -69.36
N TRP A 2 -20.78 22.28 -69.54
CA TRP A 2 -19.82 21.23 -69.95
C TRP A 2 -18.56 21.28 -69.05
N LYS A 3 -18.20 20.28 -68.22
CA LYS A 3 -18.25 18.83 -68.44
C LYS A 3 -17.76 18.05 -67.19
N ILE A 4 -18.27 16.81 -67.03
CA ILE A 4 -17.60 15.53 -66.63
C ILE A 4 -17.26 15.36 -65.12
N SER A 5 -17.96 14.51 -64.34
CA SER A 5 -17.96 13.01 -64.25
C SER A 5 -16.60 12.43 -63.85
N ALA A 6 -16.41 11.38 -63.03
CA ALA A 6 -17.21 10.48 -62.21
C ALA A 6 -16.16 9.70 -61.35
N ILE A 7 -16.43 9.26 -60.14
CA ILE A 7 -16.68 7.86 -59.68
C ILE A 7 -16.39 7.95 -58.15
N GLY A 8 -17.18 7.52 -57.17
CA GLY A 8 -18.31 6.59 -57.12
C GLY A 8 -17.94 5.32 -56.34
N ALA A 9 -18.04 5.32 -55.00
CA ALA A 9 -18.35 4.14 -54.14
C ALA A 9 -18.35 4.60 -52.65
N LEU A 10 -19.48 4.69 -51.97
CA LEU A 10 -20.26 3.65 -51.27
C LEU A 10 -19.84 3.50 -49.78
N LEU A 11 -20.81 3.84 -48.91
CA LEU A 11 -21.02 3.48 -47.50
C LEU A 11 -19.82 3.02 -46.63
N CYS A 12 -19.62 3.73 -45.51
CA CYS A 12 -19.44 3.08 -44.20
C CYS A 12 -19.95 4.00 -43.09
N ILE A 13 -21.08 3.61 -42.51
CA ILE A 13 -21.53 4.04 -41.19
C ILE A 13 -20.55 3.41 -40.19
N LEU A 14 -19.77 4.23 -39.48
CA LEU A 14 -19.08 3.84 -38.26
C LEU A 14 -19.21 4.99 -37.27
N SER A 15 -20.34 4.95 -36.58
CA SER A 15 -20.60 5.67 -35.35
C SER A 15 -19.55 5.32 -34.29
N GLY A 16 -18.90 6.37 -33.79
CA GLY A 16 -18.24 6.52 -32.49
C GLY A 16 -17.68 5.25 -31.82
N VAL A 17 -16.41 4.95 -32.10
CA VAL A 17 -15.57 4.29 -31.10
C VAL A 17 -15.04 5.40 -30.20
N THR A 18 -15.68 5.59 -29.04
CA THR A 18 -15.03 6.25 -27.90
C THR A 18 -13.77 5.46 -27.60
N THR A 19 -12.61 6.05 -27.85
CA THR A 19 -11.32 5.46 -27.50
C THR A 19 -11.23 5.37 -25.97
N THR A 20 -11.69 4.26 -25.41
CA THR A 20 -11.27 3.82 -24.08
C THR A 20 -9.76 3.77 -24.10
N ALA A 21 -9.09 4.54 -23.25
CA ALA A 21 -7.64 4.46 -23.09
C ALA A 21 -7.29 2.99 -22.82
N SER A 22 -6.64 2.35 -23.78
CA SER A 22 -6.26 0.95 -23.65
C SER A 22 -5.28 0.84 -22.49
N ALA A 23 -5.63 0.11 -21.44
CA ALA A 23 -4.75 -0.19 -20.31
C ALA A 23 -3.51 -1.02 -20.72
N VAL A 24 -3.53 -1.54 -21.96
CA VAL A 24 -2.48 -2.34 -22.59
C VAL A 24 -1.47 -1.45 -23.30
N ARG A 25 -0.17 -1.64 -23.02
CA ARG A 25 0.93 -0.96 -23.71
C ARG A 25 1.11 -1.54 -25.11
N ARG A 26 1.62 -0.73 -26.03
CA ARG A 26 2.00 -1.21 -27.35
C ARG A 26 3.08 -2.30 -27.22
N GLY A 27 2.77 -3.49 -27.71
CA GLY A 27 3.68 -4.64 -27.68
C GLY A 27 3.35 -5.67 -26.60
N ASP A 28 2.50 -5.34 -25.63
CA ASP A 28 2.02 -6.33 -24.64
C ASP A 28 1.36 -7.51 -25.35
N GLN A 29 1.60 -8.71 -24.82
CA GLN A 29 0.90 -9.91 -25.22
C GLN A 29 -0.26 -10.15 -24.26
N VAL A 30 -1.39 -10.58 -24.81
CA VAL A 30 -2.64 -10.74 -24.06
C VAL A 30 -3.15 -12.17 -24.24
N CYS A 31 -3.62 -12.76 -23.14
CA CYS A 31 -4.38 -13.99 -23.16
C CYS A 31 -5.66 -13.84 -22.34
N THR A 32 -6.79 -14.24 -22.91
CA THR A 32 -8.09 -14.19 -22.23
C THR A 32 -8.51 -15.59 -21.83
N LEU A 33 -8.82 -15.76 -20.54
CA LEU A 33 -9.34 -17.02 -20.02
C LEU A 33 -10.75 -17.26 -20.55
N SER A 34 -10.98 -18.48 -21.05
CA SER A 34 -12.27 -18.96 -21.51
C SER A 34 -12.36 -20.47 -21.28
N PRO A 35 -13.53 -21.12 -21.44
CA PRO A 35 -13.63 -22.57 -21.36
C PRO A 35 -12.63 -23.29 -22.29
N ASP A 36 -12.37 -22.72 -23.46
CA ASP A 36 -11.48 -23.30 -24.49
C ASP A 36 -10.02 -22.86 -24.37
N ASN A 37 -9.73 -21.82 -23.58
CA ASN A 37 -8.39 -21.28 -23.41
C ASN A 37 -8.07 -21.01 -21.93
N GLN A 38 -7.24 -21.86 -21.35
CA GLN A 38 -6.82 -21.72 -19.95
C GLN A 38 -5.56 -20.86 -19.78
N CYS A 39 -5.06 -20.24 -20.84
CA CYS A 39 -3.83 -19.45 -20.83
C CYS A 39 -2.68 -20.18 -20.11
N SER A 40 -2.43 -21.44 -20.47
CA SER A 40 -1.46 -22.27 -19.76
C SER A 40 -0.06 -21.67 -19.85
N ALA A 41 0.65 -21.63 -18.72
CA ALA A 41 2.00 -21.08 -18.60
C ALA A 41 2.99 -21.67 -19.60
N GLY A 42 2.80 -22.95 -19.99
CA GLY A 42 3.66 -23.62 -20.97
C GLY A 42 3.31 -23.33 -22.44
N SER A 43 2.19 -22.65 -22.71
CA SER A 43 1.73 -22.32 -24.07
C SER A 43 1.65 -20.83 -24.36
N ILE A 44 1.60 -19.99 -23.33
CA ILE A 44 1.59 -18.52 -23.51
C ILE A 44 2.95 -18.07 -24.05
N LYS A 45 2.92 -17.15 -25.03
CA LYS A 45 4.13 -16.52 -25.58
C LYS A 45 4.30 -15.15 -24.91
N PRO A 46 5.35 -14.95 -24.10
CA PRO A 46 5.64 -13.65 -23.49
C PRO A 46 5.94 -12.57 -24.53
N SER A 47 5.64 -11.33 -24.15
CA SER A 47 5.98 -10.15 -24.94
C SER A 47 7.50 -9.97 -25.04
N GLU A 48 7.96 -9.53 -26.21
CA GLU A 48 9.35 -9.06 -26.40
C GLU A 48 9.62 -7.74 -25.66
N LEU A 49 8.57 -7.03 -25.21
CA LEU A 49 8.69 -5.77 -24.48
C LEU A 49 9.36 -5.95 -23.11
N ASP A 50 8.89 -6.93 -22.34
CA ASP A 50 9.29 -7.10 -20.94
C ASP A 50 9.25 -8.56 -20.45
N GLY A 51 9.00 -9.52 -21.34
CA GLY A 51 8.91 -10.92 -20.98
C GLY A 51 7.63 -11.28 -20.22
N SER A 52 6.56 -10.47 -20.33
CA SER A 52 5.28 -10.74 -19.66
C SER A 52 4.10 -11.01 -20.61
N VAL A 53 3.02 -11.55 -20.06
CA VAL A 53 1.70 -11.67 -20.70
C VAL A 53 0.64 -11.15 -19.74
N LEU A 54 -0.31 -10.37 -20.26
CA LEU A 54 -1.49 -9.93 -19.51
C LEU A 54 -2.58 -11.01 -19.63
N ILE A 55 -3.00 -11.55 -18.49
CA ILE A 55 -4.05 -12.55 -18.41
C ILE A 55 -5.35 -11.85 -17.98
N TYR A 56 -6.38 -11.96 -18.83
CA TYR A 56 -7.71 -11.43 -18.57
C TYR A 56 -8.59 -12.56 -18.03
N PRO A 57 -8.86 -12.60 -16.71
CA PRO A 57 -9.65 -13.66 -16.12
C PRO A 57 -11.15 -13.57 -16.42
N GLY A 58 -11.67 -12.36 -16.70
CA GLY A 58 -13.10 -12.15 -16.90
C GLY A 58 -13.92 -12.53 -15.67
N GLY A 59 -15.13 -13.06 -15.89
CA GLY A 59 -16.01 -13.44 -14.78
C GLY A 59 -16.40 -12.23 -13.92
N LYS A 60 -16.19 -12.32 -12.60
CA LYS A 60 -16.54 -11.28 -11.62
C LYS A 60 -15.39 -10.29 -11.34
N THR A 61 -14.23 -10.46 -11.97
CA THR A 61 -13.09 -9.56 -11.73
C THR A 61 -13.36 -8.19 -12.34
N ARG A 62 -13.01 -7.14 -11.60
CA ARG A 62 -13.16 -5.75 -12.07
C ARG A 62 -12.38 -4.76 -11.20
N CYS A 63 -12.15 -3.57 -11.74
CA CYS A 63 -11.65 -2.42 -10.98
C CYS A 63 -12.80 -1.62 -10.34
N ALA A 64 -12.43 -0.64 -9.50
CA ALA A 64 -13.34 0.07 -8.59
C ALA A 64 -14.52 0.75 -9.28
N PHE A 65 -14.30 1.31 -10.47
CA PHE A 65 -15.26 2.16 -11.15
C PHE A 65 -15.56 1.64 -12.55
N ASP A 66 -16.75 1.97 -13.07
CA ASP A 66 -17.05 1.80 -14.48
C ASP A 66 -16.20 2.77 -15.34
N ASP A 67 -16.21 2.56 -16.65
CA ASP A 67 -15.37 3.30 -17.58
C ASP A 67 -15.75 4.79 -17.60
N PHE A 68 -14.77 5.66 -17.32
CA PHE A 68 -14.94 7.10 -17.34
C PHE A 68 -13.69 7.76 -17.91
N ALA A 69 -13.89 8.85 -18.66
CA ALA A 69 -12.81 9.69 -19.15
C ALA A 69 -13.16 11.15 -18.85
N ASP A 70 -12.35 11.83 -18.04
CA ASP A 70 -12.53 13.26 -17.78
C ASP A 70 -12.30 14.04 -19.09
N PRO A 71 -13.32 14.73 -19.65
CA PRO A 71 -13.16 15.49 -20.90
C PRO A 71 -12.20 16.67 -20.78
N LYS A 72 -11.89 17.11 -19.56
CA LYS A 72 -11.08 18.29 -19.25
C LYS A 72 -9.80 17.95 -18.51
N GLY A 73 -9.53 16.69 -18.18
CA GLY A 73 -8.58 16.35 -17.13
C GLY A 73 -7.77 15.09 -17.31
N ASN A 74 -6.98 14.80 -16.26
CA ASN A 74 -5.97 13.75 -16.20
C ASN A 74 -6.45 12.52 -15.39
N PHE A 75 -7.76 12.28 -15.33
CA PHE A 75 -8.34 11.13 -14.63
C PHE A 75 -9.20 10.31 -15.57
N ASN A 76 -8.95 9.01 -15.57
CA ASN A 76 -9.75 8.03 -16.29
C ASN A 76 -9.87 6.76 -15.46
N THR A 77 -10.94 6.01 -15.70
CA THR A 77 -11.17 4.71 -15.09
C THR A 77 -11.48 3.69 -16.17
N ASN A 78 -11.09 2.45 -15.92
CA ASN A 78 -11.36 1.29 -16.73
C ASN A 78 -11.75 0.16 -15.79
N LYS A 79 -12.96 -0.37 -15.96
CA LYS A 79 -13.47 -1.45 -15.10
C LYS A 79 -12.76 -2.78 -15.31
N THR A 80 -12.08 -2.94 -16.43
CA THR A 80 -11.50 -4.22 -16.84
C THR A 80 -10.27 -4.55 -16.00
N TYR A 81 -10.29 -5.73 -15.39
CA TYR A 81 -9.17 -6.26 -14.63
C TYR A 81 -8.34 -7.26 -15.45
N PHE A 82 -7.04 -7.28 -15.20
CA PHE A 82 -6.12 -8.33 -15.64
C PHE A 82 -5.02 -8.48 -14.58
N PHE A 83 -4.36 -9.64 -14.58
CA PHE A 83 -3.09 -9.83 -13.88
C PHE A 83 -1.97 -10.10 -14.88
N GLN A 84 -0.73 -9.88 -14.48
CA GLN A 84 0.42 -9.94 -15.37
C GLN A 84 1.33 -11.09 -14.96
N VAL A 85 1.69 -11.92 -15.93
CA VAL A 85 2.49 -13.12 -15.71
C VAL A 85 3.83 -12.96 -16.40
N PHE A 86 4.90 -13.19 -15.63
CA PHE A 86 6.26 -13.27 -16.11
C PHE A 86 6.78 -14.69 -15.90
N PRO A 87 6.63 -15.59 -16.89
CA PRO A 87 7.14 -16.94 -16.75
C PRO A 87 8.68 -16.95 -16.71
N ASN A 88 9.24 -17.97 -16.05
CA ASN A 88 10.66 -18.25 -16.15
C ASN A 88 11.05 -18.54 -17.62
N GLN A 89 12.19 -17.98 -18.07
CA GLN A 89 12.63 -18.08 -19.47
C GLN A 89 12.92 -19.53 -19.91
N ASP A 90 13.44 -20.35 -19.00
CA ASP A 90 13.75 -21.77 -19.20
C ASP A 90 12.53 -22.68 -18.93
N GLN A 91 11.35 -22.11 -18.69
CA GLN A 91 10.13 -22.83 -18.32
C GLN A 91 10.24 -23.65 -17.02
N ASP A 92 11.23 -23.34 -16.17
CA ASP A 92 11.34 -23.92 -14.84
C ASP A 92 10.16 -23.45 -13.97
N LYS A 93 9.51 -24.38 -13.27
CA LYS A 93 8.33 -24.15 -12.43
C LYS A 93 8.63 -24.19 -10.93
N LYS A 94 9.89 -24.37 -10.54
CA LYS A 94 10.30 -24.57 -9.14
C LYS A 94 10.15 -23.33 -8.25
N LYS A 95 10.32 -22.14 -8.81
CA LYS A 95 10.26 -20.87 -8.06
C LYS A 95 9.08 -20.03 -8.54
N VAL A 96 8.18 -19.71 -7.62
CA VAL A 96 6.95 -18.97 -7.91
C VAL A 96 6.77 -17.84 -6.92
N MET A 97 6.51 -16.64 -7.41
CA MET A 97 6.15 -15.48 -6.61
C MET A 97 4.77 -14.96 -7.03
N LEU A 98 3.92 -14.75 -6.04
CA LEU A 98 2.66 -14.03 -6.14
C LEU A 98 2.93 -12.62 -5.60
N PHE A 99 3.01 -11.61 -6.47
CA PHE A 99 3.41 -10.25 -6.10
C PHE A 99 2.27 -9.25 -6.23
N PHE A 100 1.75 -8.78 -5.10
CA PHE A 100 0.66 -7.83 -5.03
C PHE A 100 1.15 -6.38 -5.17
N GLN A 101 0.59 -5.66 -6.11
CA GLN A 101 0.91 -4.25 -6.35
C GLN A 101 0.41 -3.36 -5.22
N GLY A 102 1.15 -2.29 -4.94
CA GLY A 102 0.68 -1.15 -4.16
C GLY A 102 -0.18 -0.17 -4.97
N GLY A 103 -0.54 0.94 -4.34
CA GLY A 103 -1.23 2.04 -5.03
C GLY A 103 -2.27 2.73 -4.16
N GLY A 104 -1.93 3.03 -2.90
CA GLY A 104 -2.81 3.72 -1.97
C GLY A 104 -3.97 2.87 -1.45
N ALA A 105 -5.00 3.52 -0.91
CA ALA A 105 -6.23 2.94 -0.41
C ALA A 105 -7.28 4.03 -0.21
N CYS A 106 -8.51 3.63 0.03
CA CYS A 106 -9.50 4.48 0.66
C CYS A 106 -9.82 3.97 2.07
N ALA A 107 -10.69 4.64 2.82
CA ALA A 107 -10.95 4.34 4.23
C ALA A 107 -12.41 4.53 4.67
N ASP A 108 -13.21 5.25 3.89
CA ASP A 108 -14.58 5.65 4.22
C ASP A 108 -15.35 6.10 2.97
N ASP A 109 -16.64 6.43 3.14
CA ASP A 109 -17.55 6.83 2.07
C ASP A 109 -17.01 7.98 1.22
N ASP A 110 -16.30 8.94 1.81
CA ASP A 110 -15.72 10.08 1.08
C ASP A 110 -14.49 9.65 0.29
N THR A 111 -13.53 9.00 0.94
CA THR A 111 -12.26 8.59 0.31
C THR A 111 -12.44 7.48 -0.71
N CYS A 112 -13.46 6.64 -0.62
CA CYS A 112 -13.74 5.61 -1.62
C CYS A 112 -14.60 6.13 -2.78
N ASN A 113 -15.10 7.36 -2.68
CA ASN A 113 -16.06 7.90 -3.62
C ASN A 113 -15.46 8.22 -4.99
N PHE A 114 -16.11 7.78 -6.06
CA PHE A 114 -15.72 8.16 -7.42
C PHE A 114 -15.57 9.67 -7.60
N SER A 115 -16.55 10.47 -7.15
CA SER A 115 -16.55 11.91 -7.39
C SER A 115 -15.37 12.61 -6.72
N LEU A 116 -14.92 12.11 -5.55
CA LEU A 116 -13.72 12.59 -4.90
C LEU A 116 -12.46 12.15 -5.66
N GLN A 117 -12.34 10.87 -6.02
CA GLN A 117 -11.18 10.36 -6.76
C GLN A 117 -10.97 11.12 -8.08
N CYS A 118 -12.04 11.31 -8.85
CA CYS A 118 -12.04 12.12 -10.06
C CYS A 118 -11.65 13.58 -9.77
N SER A 119 -12.18 14.16 -8.68
CA SER A 119 -11.89 15.55 -8.31
C SER A 119 -10.42 15.77 -7.92
N LEU A 120 -9.79 14.77 -7.30
CA LEU A 120 -8.37 14.78 -6.96
C LEU A 120 -7.47 14.62 -8.21
N GLY A 121 -7.98 14.04 -9.29
CA GLY A 121 -7.30 14.00 -10.58
C GLY A 121 -6.04 13.14 -10.56
N ALA A 122 -4.88 13.76 -10.74
CA ALA A 122 -3.58 13.07 -10.77
C ALA A 122 -3.08 12.59 -9.39
N SER A 123 -3.80 12.95 -8.32
CA SER A 123 -3.45 12.56 -6.94
C SER A 123 -4.62 11.84 -6.25
N PRO A 124 -5.19 10.78 -6.84
CA PRO A 124 -6.24 10.00 -6.19
C PRO A 124 -5.68 9.35 -4.92
N THR A 125 -6.56 8.93 -4.00
CA THR A 125 -6.12 8.23 -2.79
C THR A 125 -5.72 6.78 -3.08
N PHE A 126 -6.16 6.24 -4.21
CA PHE A 126 -5.73 4.93 -4.70
C PHE A 126 -5.71 4.86 -6.24
N THR A 127 -4.93 3.92 -6.78
CA THR A 127 -4.94 3.57 -8.21
C THR A 127 -6.27 2.94 -8.57
N SER A 128 -7.00 3.47 -9.55
CA SER A 128 -8.33 3.00 -9.96
C SER A 128 -8.33 2.09 -11.19
N ASN A 129 -7.16 1.79 -11.75
CA ASN A 129 -6.99 1.02 -12.99
C ASN A 129 -5.95 -0.09 -12.81
N ALA A 130 -6.20 -1.26 -13.37
CA ALA A 130 -5.15 -2.26 -13.53
C ALA A 130 -4.16 -1.76 -14.58
N VAL A 131 -2.87 -1.68 -14.23
CA VAL A 131 -1.81 -1.16 -15.11
C VAL A 131 -0.66 -2.16 -15.12
N PRO A 132 -0.13 -2.54 -16.30
CA PRO A 132 1.03 -3.41 -16.36
C PRO A 132 2.27 -2.67 -15.84
N SER A 133 3.18 -3.40 -15.19
CA SER A 133 4.46 -2.88 -14.72
C SER A 133 5.59 -3.73 -15.27
N SER A 134 6.79 -3.17 -15.35
CA SER A 134 8.01 -3.90 -15.77
C SER A 134 9.24 -3.37 -15.06
N THR A 135 9.06 -2.83 -13.85
CA THR A 135 10.12 -2.17 -13.07
C THR A 135 10.51 -2.97 -11.83
N GLY A 136 11.70 -2.69 -11.31
CA GLY A 136 12.20 -3.30 -10.07
C GLY A 136 12.31 -4.81 -10.20
N ILE A 137 11.67 -5.56 -9.30
CA ILE A 137 11.71 -7.04 -9.34
C ILE A 137 10.99 -7.63 -10.56
N LEU A 138 10.16 -6.84 -11.26
CA LEU A 138 9.50 -7.25 -12.51
C LEU A 138 10.36 -6.97 -13.75
N ASN A 139 11.44 -6.21 -13.61
CA ASN A 139 12.33 -5.91 -14.72
C ASN A 139 13.18 -7.14 -15.06
N ARG A 140 12.83 -7.81 -16.16
CA ARG A 140 13.56 -8.99 -16.68
C ARG A 140 14.90 -8.67 -17.34
N THR A 141 15.15 -7.41 -17.66
CA THR A 141 16.40 -6.97 -18.30
C THR A 141 17.51 -6.65 -17.30
N ASN A 142 17.15 -6.49 -16.02
CA ASN A 142 18.10 -6.23 -14.95
C ASN A 142 18.75 -7.53 -14.47
N THR A 143 20.04 -7.70 -14.75
CA THR A 143 20.82 -8.88 -14.33
C THR A 143 21.08 -8.96 -12.83
N ASP A 144 20.91 -7.84 -12.10
CA ASP A 144 21.05 -7.79 -10.65
C ASP A 144 19.72 -8.10 -9.93
N ASN A 145 18.64 -8.33 -10.69
CA ASN A 145 17.36 -8.71 -10.13
C ASN A 145 17.43 -10.15 -9.57
N VAL A 146 17.41 -10.28 -8.25
CA VAL A 146 17.47 -11.58 -7.55
C VAL A 146 16.25 -12.48 -7.82
N PHE A 147 15.21 -11.93 -8.45
CA PHE A 147 14.00 -12.64 -8.88
C PHE A 147 13.93 -12.87 -10.40
N GLN A 148 15.00 -12.57 -11.14
CA GLN A 148 15.01 -12.63 -12.61
C GLN A 148 14.63 -14.02 -13.16
N ASP A 149 14.96 -15.09 -12.45
CA ASP A 149 14.66 -16.49 -12.80
C ASP A 149 13.36 -17.03 -12.16
N TRP A 150 12.56 -16.21 -11.49
CA TRP A 150 11.30 -16.66 -10.86
C TRP A 150 10.15 -16.63 -11.86
N ASN A 151 9.15 -17.50 -11.68
CA ASN A 151 7.81 -17.23 -12.25
C ASN A 151 7.13 -16.20 -11.36
N ILE A 152 6.80 -15.03 -11.90
CA ILE A 152 6.15 -13.96 -11.14
C ILE A 152 4.74 -13.76 -11.69
N ILE A 153 3.75 -13.96 -10.83
CA ILE A 153 2.37 -13.55 -11.06
C ILE A 153 2.22 -12.23 -10.34
N HIS A 154 2.29 -11.14 -11.09
CA HIS A 154 2.05 -9.79 -10.60
C HIS A 154 0.54 -9.53 -10.61
N ILE A 155 -0.01 -9.12 -9.47
CA ILE A 155 -1.43 -8.85 -9.24
C ILE A 155 -1.61 -7.32 -9.13
N PRO A 156 -2.01 -6.63 -10.21
CA PRO A 156 -2.24 -5.20 -10.18
C PRO A 156 -3.35 -4.82 -9.20
N TYR A 157 -3.26 -3.63 -8.64
CA TYR A 157 -4.21 -3.09 -7.69
C TYR A 157 -5.06 -1.99 -8.31
N CYS A 158 -6.38 -2.09 -8.19
CA CYS A 158 -7.29 -1.11 -8.79
C CYS A 158 -8.61 -0.88 -8.04
N THR A 159 -8.69 -1.31 -6.78
CA THR A 159 -9.95 -1.44 -6.04
C THR A 159 -10.03 -0.61 -4.76
N GLY A 160 -8.92 -0.09 -4.23
CA GLY A 160 -8.93 0.79 -3.06
C GLY A 160 -9.11 0.09 -1.70
N ASP A 161 -9.18 -1.24 -1.70
CA ASP A 161 -9.58 -2.12 -0.59
C ASP A 161 -8.49 -3.13 -0.14
N LEU A 162 -7.22 -2.81 -0.41
CA LEU A 162 -6.07 -3.64 -0.06
C LEU A 162 -6.11 -5.07 -0.64
N HIS A 163 -6.73 -5.25 -1.82
CA HIS A 163 -6.87 -6.55 -2.51
C HIS A 163 -7.74 -7.58 -1.79
N ILE A 164 -8.43 -7.20 -0.71
CA ILE A 164 -9.16 -8.13 0.16
C ILE A 164 -10.62 -7.71 0.43
N GLY A 165 -11.10 -6.66 -0.24
CA GLY A 165 -12.49 -6.23 -0.17
C GLY A 165 -13.45 -7.07 -1.02
N ASN A 166 -14.74 -7.00 -0.66
CA ASN A 166 -15.86 -7.57 -1.40
C ASN A 166 -17.15 -6.73 -1.32
N ALA A 167 -17.04 -5.44 -0.96
CA ALA A 167 -18.19 -4.54 -0.81
C ALA A 167 -18.51 -3.78 -2.11
N VAL A 168 -19.78 -3.36 -2.23
CA VAL A 168 -20.23 -2.41 -3.25
C VAL A 168 -20.91 -1.25 -2.55
N HIS A 169 -20.44 -0.03 -2.80
CA HIS A 169 -21.03 1.19 -2.26
C HIS A 169 -21.86 1.91 -3.32
N GLU A 170 -22.99 2.42 -2.87
CA GLU A 170 -23.98 3.13 -3.69
C GLU A 170 -23.40 4.39 -4.34
N PRO A 171 -23.94 4.79 -5.51
CA PRO A 171 -23.41 5.88 -6.34
C PRO A 171 -23.79 7.27 -5.81
N VAL A 172 -23.40 7.58 -4.58
CA VAL A 172 -23.64 8.89 -3.95
C VAL A 172 -22.46 9.81 -4.23
N ASP A 173 -22.69 11.06 -4.57
CA ASP A 173 -21.61 12.04 -4.72
C ASP A 173 -21.07 12.51 -3.35
N SER A 174 -19.75 12.41 -3.15
CA SER A 174 -19.04 12.92 -1.96
C SER A 174 -19.26 14.42 -1.77
N ALA A 175 -19.51 14.83 -0.53
CA ALA A 175 -19.58 16.24 -0.14
C ALA A 175 -18.24 16.96 -0.39
N MET A 176 -17.13 16.25 -0.21
CA MET A 176 -15.80 16.76 -0.50
C MET A 176 -15.52 16.88 -2.00
N GLY A 177 -15.97 15.91 -2.80
CA GLY A 177 -15.96 16.02 -4.26
C GLY A 177 -16.65 17.30 -4.74
N LYS A 178 -17.85 17.58 -4.20
CA LYS A 178 -18.61 18.82 -4.50
C LYS A 178 -17.82 20.08 -4.15
N ARG A 179 -17.14 20.09 -3.00
CA ARG A 179 -16.35 21.24 -2.54
C ARG A 179 -15.15 21.55 -3.45
N LEU A 180 -14.59 20.54 -4.12
CA LEU A 180 -13.48 20.72 -5.08
C LEU A 180 -13.94 21.32 -6.42
N GLY A 181 -15.25 21.49 -6.64
CA GLY A 181 -15.80 22.29 -7.74
C GLY A 181 -15.61 21.70 -9.13
N ARG A 182 -15.26 20.41 -9.25
CA ARG A 182 -15.11 19.72 -10.54
C ARG A 182 -16.44 19.14 -10.99
N SER A 183 -17.28 19.98 -11.59
CA SER A 183 -18.64 19.60 -11.99
C SER A 183 -18.71 18.38 -12.92
N GLN A 184 -17.67 18.12 -13.72
CA GLN A 184 -17.61 16.93 -14.58
C GLN A 184 -17.41 15.61 -13.82
N CYS A 185 -16.98 15.67 -12.56
CA CYS A 185 -16.84 14.49 -11.69
C CYS A 185 -18.11 14.19 -10.89
N MET A 186 -19.13 15.07 -10.96
CA MET A 186 -20.38 14.94 -10.21
C MET A 186 -21.48 14.31 -11.06
N GLY A 187 -22.46 13.70 -10.40
CA GLY A 187 -23.67 13.17 -11.05
C GLY A 187 -23.40 12.04 -12.05
N GLN A 188 -22.25 11.36 -11.94
CA GLN A 188 -21.88 10.26 -12.83
C GLN A 188 -22.61 8.94 -12.52
N ASN A 189 -23.36 8.89 -11.40
CA ASN A 189 -24.06 7.69 -10.93
C ASN A 189 -23.13 6.46 -10.86
N MET A 190 -21.93 6.65 -10.30
CA MET A 190 -20.86 5.68 -10.28
C MET A 190 -20.80 4.93 -8.94
N SER A 191 -21.07 3.63 -8.95
CA SER A 191 -20.88 2.78 -7.76
C SER A 191 -19.40 2.50 -7.53
N THR A 192 -19.00 2.32 -6.27
CA THR A 192 -17.62 1.91 -5.93
C THR A 192 -17.61 0.40 -5.65
N HIS A 193 -16.82 -0.35 -6.42
CA HIS A 193 -16.66 -1.80 -6.27
C HIS A 193 -15.32 -2.13 -5.59
N LEU A 194 -15.39 -2.44 -4.31
CA LEU A 194 -14.26 -2.96 -3.55
C LEU A 194 -14.16 -4.48 -3.81
N ASN A 195 -13.64 -4.83 -4.99
CA ASN A 195 -13.66 -6.18 -5.57
C ASN A 195 -12.30 -6.89 -5.50
N GLY A 196 -11.42 -6.45 -4.59
CA GLY A 196 -10.04 -6.90 -4.48
C GLY A 196 -9.92 -8.40 -4.24
N TYR A 197 -10.75 -8.97 -3.36
CA TYR A 197 -10.65 -10.38 -3.00
C TYR A 197 -10.93 -11.31 -4.19
N GLU A 198 -11.95 -11.00 -5.01
CA GLU A 198 -12.25 -11.77 -6.22
C GLU A 198 -11.14 -11.64 -7.28
N ASN A 199 -10.58 -10.43 -7.45
CA ASN A 199 -9.44 -10.20 -8.34
C ASN A 199 -8.23 -11.05 -7.90
N SER A 200 -7.90 -11.01 -6.61
CA SER A 200 -6.84 -11.81 -6.00
C SER A 200 -7.06 -13.31 -6.23
N LEU A 201 -8.23 -13.83 -5.86
CA LEU A 201 -8.55 -15.25 -6.02
C LEU A 201 -8.48 -15.71 -7.48
N SER A 202 -8.84 -14.86 -8.45
CA SER A 202 -8.74 -15.20 -9.88
C SER A 202 -7.29 -15.48 -10.30
N ALA A 203 -6.35 -14.62 -9.88
CA ALA A 203 -4.92 -14.77 -10.16
C ALA A 203 -4.32 -15.97 -9.40
N LEU A 204 -4.71 -16.16 -8.13
CA LEU A 204 -4.25 -17.27 -7.30
C LEU A 204 -4.71 -18.62 -7.87
N LYS A 205 -5.97 -18.75 -8.31
CA LYS A 205 -6.49 -19.96 -8.95
C LYS A 205 -5.75 -20.30 -10.24
N TRP A 206 -5.49 -19.28 -11.08
CA TRP A 206 -4.70 -19.47 -12.29
C TRP A 206 -3.27 -19.91 -11.95
N ALA A 207 -2.63 -19.27 -10.97
CA ALA A 207 -1.27 -19.61 -10.56
C ALA A 207 -1.17 -21.05 -10.02
N LEU A 208 -2.11 -21.47 -9.16
CA LEU A 208 -2.17 -22.83 -8.62
C LEU A 208 -2.33 -23.88 -9.74
N ALA A 209 -3.20 -23.62 -10.71
CA ALA A 209 -3.42 -24.53 -11.84
C ALA A 209 -2.16 -24.70 -12.71
N ASN A 210 -1.33 -23.66 -12.83
CA ASN A 210 -0.15 -23.66 -13.67
C ASN A 210 1.13 -24.12 -12.95
N TYR A 211 1.19 -23.89 -11.63
CA TYR A 211 2.33 -24.16 -10.76
C TYR A 211 1.86 -24.86 -9.46
N PRO A 212 1.35 -26.10 -9.53
CA PRO A 212 0.75 -26.77 -8.38
C PRO A 212 1.75 -27.27 -7.32
N ASN A 213 3.03 -27.44 -7.71
CA ASN A 213 4.08 -28.04 -6.89
C ASN A 213 5.44 -27.30 -7.06
N PRO A 214 5.53 -26.00 -6.74
CA PRO A 214 6.82 -25.31 -6.72
C PRO A 214 7.69 -25.85 -5.56
N GLU A 215 9.01 -25.75 -5.70
CA GLU A 215 9.94 -25.99 -4.58
C GLU A 215 9.91 -24.81 -3.61
N HIS A 216 9.76 -23.58 -4.12
CA HIS A 216 9.64 -22.36 -3.32
C HIS A 216 8.51 -21.47 -3.83
N LEU A 217 7.54 -21.20 -2.96
CA LEU A 217 6.44 -20.28 -3.17
C LEU A 217 6.61 -19.04 -2.27
N ILE A 218 6.62 -17.86 -2.88
CA ILE A 218 6.56 -16.59 -2.17
C ILE A 218 5.20 -15.94 -2.40
N ILE A 219 4.53 -15.55 -1.32
CA ILE A 219 3.52 -14.49 -1.39
C ILE A 219 4.18 -13.18 -0.96
N GLY A 220 4.07 -12.13 -1.76
CA GLY A 220 4.66 -10.87 -1.41
C GLY A 220 3.96 -9.69 -2.03
N GLY A 221 4.34 -8.49 -1.62
CA GLY A 221 3.77 -7.28 -2.20
C GLY A 221 4.41 -6.02 -1.65
N ALA A 222 4.05 -4.90 -2.26
CA ALA A 222 4.53 -3.58 -1.87
C ALA A 222 3.38 -2.66 -1.47
N SER A 223 3.57 -1.81 -0.46
CA SER A 223 2.55 -0.85 0.01
C SER A 223 1.24 -1.58 0.38
N ALA A 224 0.08 -1.16 -0.14
CA ALA A 224 -1.19 -1.89 0.04
C ALA A 224 -1.09 -3.39 -0.30
N GLY A 225 -0.28 -3.76 -1.30
CA GLY A 225 -0.04 -5.15 -1.66
C GLY A 225 0.74 -5.94 -0.61
N SER A 226 1.59 -5.30 0.21
CA SER A 226 2.28 -6.00 1.30
C SER A 226 1.28 -6.40 2.41
N LEU A 227 0.29 -5.55 2.71
CA LEU A 227 -0.79 -5.88 3.64
C LEU A 227 -1.66 -7.03 3.10
N ALA A 228 -1.92 -7.05 1.79
CA ALA A 228 -2.63 -8.14 1.12
C ALA A 228 -1.87 -9.46 1.21
N ALA A 229 -0.56 -9.44 0.93
CA ALA A 229 0.29 -10.62 1.01
C ALA A 229 0.32 -11.22 2.43
N GLN A 230 0.32 -10.37 3.45
CA GLN A 230 0.21 -10.82 4.84
C GLN A 230 -1.18 -11.41 5.12
N ALA A 231 -2.26 -10.72 4.73
CA ALA A 231 -3.64 -11.12 4.98
C ALA A 231 -4.06 -12.42 4.27
N LEU A 232 -3.56 -12.64 3.04
CA LEU A 232 -3.85 -13.81 2.21
C LEU A 232 -2.86 -14.96 2.42
N SER A 233 -1.88 -14.82 3.32
CA SER A 233 -0.82 -15.81 3.53
C SER A 233 -1.36 -17.21 3.88
N VAL A 234 -2.32 -17.31 4.81
CA VAL A 234 -2.93 -18.60 5.17
C VAL A 234 -3.78 -19.16 4.03
N VAL A 235 -4.51 -18.30 3.30
CA VAL A 235 -5.31 -18.70 2.13
C VAL A 235 -4.40 -19.34 1.08
N VAL A 236 -3.26 -18.72 0.76
CA VAL A 236 -2.32 -19.26 -0.22
C VAL A 236 -1.65 -20.54 0.29
N ALA A 237 -1.26 -20.60 1.56
CA ALA A 237 -0.68 -21.82 2.13
C ALA A 237 -1.64 -23.01 2.06
N ASP A 238 -2.93 -22.79 2.34
CA ASP A 238 -4.01 -23.78 2.22
C ASP A 238 -4.23 -24.18 0.75
N MET A 239 -4.38 -23.22 -0.16
CA MET A 239 -4.58 -23.47 -1.59
C MET A 239 -3.49 -24.34 -2.21
N TRP A 240 -2.23 -24.18 -1.80
CA TRP A 240 -1.11 -24.97 -2.33
C TRP A 240 -0.85 -26.26 -1.57
N ASP A 241 -1.56 -26.55 -0.48
CA ASP A 241 -1.24 -27.65 0.45
C ASP A 241 0.23 -27.57 0.93
N VAL A 242 0.70 -26.37 1.29
CA VAL A 242 2.14 -26.08 1.50
C VAL A 242 2.82 -27.06 2.45
N GLU A 243 2.25 -27.29 3.62
CA GLU A 243 2.83 -28.18 4.63
C GLU A 243 2.86 -29.63 4.14
N LYS A 244 1.73 -30.11 3.61
CA LYS A 244 1.56 -31.48 3.11
C LYS A 244 2.49 -31.79 1.94
N LYS A 245 2.77 -30.81 1.08
CA LYS A 245 3.68 -30.95 -0.06
C LYS A 245 5.12 -30.55 0.26
N SER A 246 5.38 -30.12 1.50
CA SER A 246 6.70 -29.63 1.94
C SER A 246 7.25 -28.53 1.02
N ILE A 247 6.36 -27.67 0.53
CA ILE A 247 6.74 -26.50 -0.28
C ILE A 247 7.42 -25.50 0.64
N ARG A 248 8.59 -24.99 0.26
CA ARG A 248 9.17 -23.86 0.99
C ARG A 248 8.29 -22.64 0.78
N TYR A 249 7.86 -22.02 1.87
CA TYR A 249 6.91 -20.91 1.82
C TYR A 249 7.43 -19.68 2.53
N SER A 250 7.37 -18.54 1.85
CA SER A 250 7.81 -17.27 2.43
C SER A 250 6.81 -16.15 2.17
N VAL A 251 6.73 -15.22 3.13
CA VAL A 251 5.88 -14.03 3.07
C VAL A 251 6.77 -12.80 3.05
N LEU A 252 6.63 -11.96 2.01
CA LEU A 252 7.46 -10.78 1.82
C LEU A 252 6.60 -9.51 1.80
N GLY A 253 6.77 -8.66 2.80
CA GLY A 253 6.18 -7.32 2.82
C GLY A 253 7.21 -6.23 2.56
N ASP A 254 6.95 -5.38 1.56
CA ASP A 254 7.73 -4.16 1.30
C ASP A 254 6.90 -2.90 1.60
N SER A 255 7.36 -2.12 2.58
CA SER A 255 6.88 -0.80 2.95
C SER A 255 5.44 -0.76 3.46
N TYR A 256 5.07 -1.73 4.32
CA TYR A 256 3.89 -1.64 5.18
C TYR A 256 3.87 -2.76 6.24
N VAL A 257 3.77 -2.37 7.52
CA VAL A 257 3.50 -3.28 8.66
C VAL A 257 2.12 -3.03 9.28
N GLY A 258 1.51 -1.89 8.98
CA GLY A 258 0.13 -1.57 9.34
C GLY A 258 0.01 -0.71 10.60
N VAL A 259 0.91 0.26 10.77
CA VAL A 259 0.81 1.23 11.88
C VAL A 259 -0.41 2.12 11.67
N LEU A 260 -1.44 1.94 12.51
CA LEU A 260 -2.71 2.67 12.47
C LEU A 260 -2.97 3.41 13.80
N PRO A 261 -3.84 4.45 13.83
CA PRO A 261 -4.31 5.07 15.06
C PRO A 261 -5.33 4.17 15.78
N GLU A 262 -4.89 2.99 16.24
CA GLU A 262 -5.73 1.89 16.74
C GLU A 262 -6.70 2.29 17.86
N GLU A 263 -6.34 3.28 18.69
CA GLU A 263 -7.21 3.78 19.77
C GLU A 263 -8.48 4.49 19.25
N LYS A 264 -8.43 5.00 18.01
CA LYS A 264 -9.53 5.76 17.40
C LYS A 264 -10.16 5.02 16.22
N LYS A 265 -9.32 4.41 15.37
CA LYS A 265 -9.74 3.66 14.19
C LYS A 265 -8.99 2.33 14.14
N PRO A 266 -9.44 1.33 14.92
CA PRO A 266 -8.91 -0.01 14.82
C PRO A 266 -9.13 -0.58 13.42
N SER A 267 -8.27 -1.51 13.03
CA SER A 267 -8.30 -2.10 11.68
C SER A 267 -9.65 -2.70 11.30
N GLY A 268 -10.38 -3.26 12.28
CA GLY A 268 -11.71 -3.83 12.08
C GLY A 268 -12.71 -2.87 11.42
N ILE A 269 -12.63 -1.56 11.69
CA ILE A 269 -13.51 -0.57 11.05
C ILE A 269 -13.29 -0.54 9.54
N VAL A 270 -12.02 -0.42 9.12
CA VAL A 270 -11.66 -0.29 7.70
C VAL A 270 -11.89 -1.61 6.97
N LEU A 271 -11.57 -2.74 7.61
CA LEU A 271 -11.79 -4.07 7.05
C LEU A 271 -13.28 -4.38 6.88
N ASP A 272 -14.13 -4.02 7.84
CA ASP A 272 -15.57 -4.21 7.72
C ASP A 272 -16.17 -3.31 6.63
N TYR A 273 -15.71 -2.06 6.55
CA TYR A 273 -16.09 -1.15 5.47
C TYR A 273 -15.77 -1.71 4.08
N PHE A 274 -14.63 -2.39 3.91
CA PHE A 274 -14.27 -3.07 2.66
C PHE A 274 -15.08 -4.35 2.38
N GLY A 275 -15.87 -4.84 3.36
CA GLY A 275 -16.50 -6.16 3.32
C GLY A 275 -15.51 -7.30 3.57
N THR A 276 -14.29 -7.00 4.03
CA THR A 276 -13.24 -7.99 4.27
C THR A 276 -13.60 -8.94 5.42
N CYS A 277 -14.34 -8.48 6.43
CA CYS A 277 -14.76 -9.33 7.54
C CYS A 277 -15.70 -10.48 7.14
N ASP A 278 -16.25 -10.45 5.91
CA ASP A 278 -17.13 -11.47 5.34
C ASP A 278 -16.44 -12.39 4.32
N VAL A 279 -15.16 -12.14 3.98
CA VAL A 279 -14.39 -13.00 3.08
C VAL A 279 -13.65 -14.12 3.85
N GLU A 280 -13.34 -15.22 3.16
CA GLU A 280 -12.64 -16.35 3.75
C GLU A 280 -11.12 -16.09 3.78
N LEU A 281 -10.64 -15.42 4.83
CA LEU A 281 -9.21 -15.21 5.08
C LEU A 281 -8.55 -16.35 5.87
N LYS A 282 -9.29 -17.40 6.21
CA LYS A 282 -8.79 -18.53 7.03
C LYS A 282 -8.24 -18.07 8.39
N VAL A 283 -8.79 -17.00 8.95
CA VAL A 283 -8.48 -16.54 10.31
C VAL A 283 -9.39 -17.23 11.33
N PRO A 284 -8.98 -17.39 12.60
CA PRO A 284 -9.83 -17.95 13.64
C PRO A 284 -11.15 -17.19 13.79
N ALA A 285 -12.22 -17.89 14.18
CA ALA A 285 -13.54 -17.29 14.34
C ALA A 285 -13.59 -16.10 15.32
N GLY A 286 -12.71 -16.08 16.33
CA GLY A 286 -12.54 -14.94 17.23
C GLY A 286 -12.08 -13.67 16.50
N VAL A 287 -11.09 -13.80 15.60
CA VAL A 287 -10.58 -12.69 14.78
C VAL A 287 -11.68 -12.15 13.85
N VAL A 288 -12.49 -13.03 13.25
CA VAL A 288 -13.66 -12.62 12.44
C VAL A 288 -14.68 -11.86 13.30
N SER A 289 -14.98 -12.35 14.50
CA SER A 289 -15.87 -11.67 15.45
C SER A 289 -15.37 -10.27 15.78
N ASP A 290 -14.07 -10.12 16.06
CA ASP A 290 -13.49 -8.84 16.47
C ASP A 290 -13.39 -7.86 15.29
N CYS A 291 -13.23 -8.38 14.06
CA CYS A 291 -13.33 -7.61 12.83
C CYS A 291 -14.72 -6.97 12.72
N LYS A 292 -15.79 -7.77 12.83
CA LYS A 292 -17.19 -7.33 12.74
C LYS A 292 -17.64 -6.44 13.90
N LYS A 293 -17.00 -6.58 15.06
CA LYS A 293 -17.23 -5.71 16.23
C LYS A 293 -16.42 -4.42 16.18
N HIS A 294 -15.60 -4.23 15.14
CA HIS A 294 -14.73 -3.08 14.98
C HIS A 294 -13.72 -2.92 16.12
N THR A 295 -13.25 -4.04 16.69
CA THR A 295 -12.25 -4.05 17.78
C THR A 295 -10.94 -4.71 17.38
N LEU A 296 -10.89 -5.37 16.23
CA LEU A 296 -9.68 -6.03 15.74
C LEU A 296 -8.56 -5.02 15.45
N SER A 297 -7.41 -5.21 16.09
CA SER A 297 -6.17 -4.51 15.74
C SER A 297 -5.38 -5.20 14.64
N VAL A 298 -4.51 -4.46 13.95
CA VAL A 298 -3.60 -5.02 12.95
C VAL A 298 -2.66 -6.06 13.58
N THR A 299 -2.18 -5.79 14.79
CA THR A 299 -1.27 -6.69 15.50
C THR A 299 -1.93 -8.04 15.75
N GLU A 300 -3.17 -8.06 16.24
CA GLU A 300 -3.91 -9.30 16.49
C GLU A 300 -4.16 -10.10 15.20
N LEU A 301 -4.54 -9.43 14.12
CA LEU A 301 -4.78 -10.07 12.82
C LEU A 301 -3.52 -10.80 12.32
N TYR A 302 -2.40 -10.07 12.20
CA TYR A 302 -1.19 -10.66 11.62
C TYR A 302 -0.47 -11.62 12.58
N SER A 303 -0.50 -11.38 13.90
CA SER A 303 -0.03 -12.38 14.88
C SER A 303 -0.81 -13.68 14.75
N SER A 304 -2.13 -13.62 14.52
CA SER A 304 -2.95 -14.82 14.30
C SER A 304 -2.59 -15.56 13.01
N LEU A 305 -2.30 -14.83 11.92
CA LEU A 305 -1.93 -15.44 10.64
C LEU A 305 -0.53 -16.08 10.70
N ILE A 306 0.45 -15.37 11.27
CA ILE A 306 1.81 -15.88 11.51
C ILE A 306 1.79 -17.15 12.35
N LYS A 307 0.95 -17.19 13.41
CA LYS A 307 0.80 -18.37 14.28
C LYS A 307 0.33 -19.62 13.53
N GLN A 308 -0.49 -19.44 12.49
CA GLN A 308 -1.01 -20.55 11.68
C GLN A 308 0.03 -21.07 10.67
N LEU A 309 1.13 -20.33 10.44
CA LEU A 309 2.17 -20.67 9.46
C LEU A 309 3.55 -20.80 10.14
N PRO A 310 3.73 -21.69 11.14
CA PRO A 310 4.98 -21.79 11.90
C PRO A 310 6.20 -22.22 11.06
N PHE A 311 5.96 -22.78 9.87
CA PHE A 311 6.98 -23.21 8.91
C PHE A 311 7.43 -22.12 7.93
N SER A 312 6.74 -20.96 7.90
CA SER A 312 6.98 -19.93 6.89
C SER A 312 8.04 -18.91 7.30
N ASP A 313 8.83 -18.44 6.33
CA ASP A 313 9.81 -17.35 6.53
C ASP A 313 9.17 -16.00 6.18
N TRP A 314 9.16 -15.05 7.11
CA TRP A 314 8.59 -13.71 6.89
C TRP A 314 9.70 -12.67 6.76
N LEU A 315 9.54 -11.74 5.84
CA LEU A 315 10.42 -10.59 5.67
C LEU A 315 9.61 -9.30 5.60
N PHE A 316 10.00 -8.33 6.44
CA PHE A 316 9.49 -6.96 6.41
C PHE A 316 10.62 -6.01 5.97
N ILE A 317 10.45 -5.34 4.83
CA ILE A 317 11.36 -4.32 4.31
C ILE A 317 10.68 -2.98 4.53
N ASP A 318 11.21 -2.12 5.39
CA ASP A 318 10.54 -0.85 5.71
C ASP A 318 11.52 0.31 5.89
N SER A 319 11.09 1.49 5.45
CA SER A 319 11.70 2.75 5.88
C SER A 319 11.36 3.02 7.34
N LYS A 320 12.34 3.45 8.12
CA LYS A 320 12.08 3.85 9.51
C LYS A 320 11.11 5.02 9.64
N SER A 321 11.01 5.89 8.64
CA SER A 321 10.17 7.09 8.67
C SER A 321 9.23 7.18 7.46
N ASP A 322 8.77 6.03 6.95
CA ASP A 322 7.95 5.92 5.72
C ASP A 322 6.86 6.99 5.65
N LYS A 323 7.00 7.90 4.69
CA LYS A 323 6.14 9.07 4.58
C LYS A 323 4.71 8.72 4.20
N THR A 324 4.53 7.68 3.39
CA THR A 324 3.21 7.28 2.90
C THR A 324 2.42 6.61 3.99
N GLN A 325 3.04 5.68 4.74
CA GLN A 325 2.39 5.06 5.90
C GLN A 325 1.98 6.12 6.93
N ARG A 326 2.83 7.11 7.19
CA ARG A 326 2.52 8.24 8.09
C ARG A 326 1.39 9.13 7.58
N LYS A 327 1.25 9.33 6.26
CA LYS A 327 0.10 10.02 5.66
C LYS A 327 -1.18 9.20 5.80
N PHE A 328 -1.14 7.88 5.62
CA PHE A 328 -2.32 7.01 5.81
C PHE A 328 -2.75 6.95 7.28
N TYR A 329 -1.80 6.94 8.21
CA TYR A 329 -2.08 7.12 9.63
C TYR A 329 -2.88 8.42 9.86
N ALA A 330 -2.41 9.54 9.31
CA ALA A 330 -3.10 10.83 9.43
C ALA A 330 -4.46 10.86 8.72
N LEU A 331 -4.60 10.21 7.55
CA LEU A 331 -5.88 10.07 6.85
C LEU A 331 -6.91 9.33 7.70
N LEU A 332 -6.51 8.27 8.38
CA LEU A 332 -7.40 7.53 9.26
C LEU A 332 -7.74 8.34 10.50
N ASP A 333 -6.76 9.00 11.12
CA ASP A 333 -6.95 9.80 12.33
C ASP A 333 -7.81 11.05 12.11
N GLN A 334 -7.59 11.78 11.00
CA GLN A 334 -8.15 13.11 10.75
C GLN A 334 -9.24 13.13 9.67
N GLY A 335 -9.40 12.03 8.94
CA GLY A 335 -10.24 11.97 7.73
C GLY A 335 -9.66 12.80 6.58
N ILE A 336 -10.36 12.79 5.44
CA ILE A 336 -9.92 13.56 4.26
C ILE A 336 -9.88 15.08 4.49
N LEU A 337 -10.67 15.58 5.44
CA LEU A 337 -10.68 17.01 5.83
C LEU A 337 -9.38 17.48 6.46
N GLY A 338 -8.56 16.56 7.00
CA GLY A 338 -7.21 16.88 7.50
C GLY A 338 -6.21 17.19 6.39
N TYR A 339 -6.54 16.93 5.12
CA TYR A 339 -5.65 17.19 3.99
C TYR A 339 -5.54 18.70 3.67
N PRO A 340 -4.32 19.25 3.45
CA PRO A 340 -3.03 18.58 3.49
C PRO A 340 -2.58 18.29 4.93
N PHE A 341 -2.15 17.06 5.19
CA PHE A 341 -1.70 16.65 6.53
C PHE A 341 -0.37 17.35 6.88
N THR A 342 -0.46 18.39 7.72
CA THR A 342 0.70 19.18 8.16
C THR A 342 1.43 18.56 9.35
N ASN A 343 0.70 17.83 10.20
CA ASN A 343 1.21 17.21 11.40
C ASN A 343 1.10 15.68 11.28
N LEU A 344 2.10 15.08 10.63
CA LEU A 344 2.25 13.63 10.62
C LEU A 344 2.82 13.16 11.96
N ILE A 345 2.45 11.95 12.41
CA ILE A 345 3.19 11.24 13.47
C ILE A 345 4.69 11.31 13.17
N SER A 346 5.53 11.52 14.19
CA SER A 346 6.97 11.65 13.97
C SER A 346 7.56 10.36 13.38
N GLY A 347 8.73 10.46 12.73
CA GLY A 347 9.42 9.27 12.23
C GLY A 347 9.76 8.30 13.35
N ASP A 348 10.19 8.84 14.50
CA ASP A 348 10.59 8.06 15.66
C ASP A 348 9.39 7.35 16.31
N ASP A 349 8.27 8.04 16.50
CA ASP A 349 7.05 7.44 17.06
C ASP A 349 6.44 6.38 16.13
N PHE A 350 6.49 6.64 14.81
CA PHE A 350 6.10 5.66 13.80
C PHE A 350 7.00 4.43 13.86
N PHE A 351 8.32 4.60 13.89
CA PHE A 351 9.28 3.50 13.96
C PHE A 351 9.13 2.69 15.26
N ALA A 352 8.91 3.37 16.39
CA ALA A 352 8.67 2.73 17.68
C ALA A 352 7.39 1.88 17.65
N SER A 353 6.31 2.41 17.06
CA SER A 353 5.05 1.68 16.88
C SER A 353 5.23 0.46 15.98
N MET A 354 5.90 0.61 14.84
CA MET A 354 6.21 -0.49 13.93
C MET A 354 7.06 -1.57 14.62
N THR A 355 8.10 -1.18 15.35
CA THR A 355 8.97 -2.13 16.05
C THR A 355 8.20 -2.92 17.11
N LYS A 356 7.30 -2.26 17.86
CA LYS A 356 6.42 -2.94 18.83
C LYS A 356 5.52 -4.00 18.16
N MET A 357 5.00 -3.73 16.97
CA MET A 357 4.21 -4.71 16.20
C MET A 357 5.07 -5.89 15.74
N ILE A 358 6.25 -5.62 15.18
CA ILE A 358 7.19 -6.65 14.76
C ILE A 358 7.66 -7.51 15.93
N ASP A 359 7.91 -6.91 17.10
CA ASP A 359 8.29 -7.66 18.30
C ASP A 359 7.16 -8.59 18.75
N ALA A 360 5.91 -8.15 18.67
CA ALA A 360 4.75 -9.03 18.89
C ALA A 360 4.73 -10.21 17.90
N TYR A 361 5.03 -9.98 16.61
CA TYR A 361 5.15 -11.06 15.62
C TYR A 361 6.28 -12.04 15.96
N LYS A 362 7.43 -11.53 16.42
CA LYS A 362 8.58 -12.33 16.85
C LYS A 362 8.30 -13.18 18.10
N THR A 363 7.34 -12.79 18.95
CA THR A 363 6.90 -13.66 20.06
C THR A 363 6.15 -14.91 19.58
N VAL A 364 5.60 -14.87 18.36
CA VAL A 364 4.78 -15.94 17.78
C VAL A 364 5.61 -16.83 16.84
N SER A 365 6.60 -16.25 16.14
CA SER A 365 7.48 -16.98 15.23
C SER A 365 8.92 -16.49 15.32
N SER A 366 9.88 -17.41 15.37
CA SER A 366 11.31 -17.09 15.27
C SER A 366 11.76 -16.84 13.82
N ARG A 367 10.89 -17.04 12.83
CA ARG A 367 11.19 -16.94 11.40
C ARG A 367 10.83 -15.57 10.82
N ILE A 368 10.97 -14.51 11.62
CA ILE A 368 10.70 -13.12 11.20
C ILE A 368 12.02 -12.40 10.96
N SER A 369 12.23 -11.97 9.72
CA SER A 369 13.35 -11.14 9.27
C SER A 369 12.89 -9.70 9.02
N THR A 370 13.78 -8.74 9.25
CA THR A 370 13.51 -7.31 9.04
C THR A 370 14.67 -6.63 8.32
N PHE A 371 14.36 -5.77 7.36
CA PHE A 371 15.32 -4.90 6.69
C PHE A 371 14.87 -3.45 6.82
N PHE A 372 15.47 -2.72 7.76
CA PHE A 372 15.10 -1.32 8.01
C PHE A 372 16.07 -0.35 7.37
N VAL A 373 15.53 0.62 6.63
CA VAL A 373 16.29 1.66 5.93
C VAL A 373 16.10 3.01 6.62
N GLU A 374 17.19 3.76 6.80
CA GLU A 374 17.19 5.13 7.32
C GLU A 374 16.67 6.11 6.25
N SER A 375 15.35 6.13 6.03
CA SER A 375 14.71 6.93 4.99
C SER A 375 13.24 7.23 5.31
N ASP A 376 12.65 8.17 4.56
CA ASP A 376 11.20 8.39 4.46
C ASP A 376 10.61 7.84 3.14
N LYS A 377 11.42 7.16 2.33
CA LYS A 377 11.02 6.55 1.06
C LYS A 377 9.94 5.50 1.27
N HIS A 378 9.00 5.43 0.34
CA HIS A 378 7.99 4.38 0.30
C HIS A 378 8.27 3.43 -0.87
N VAL A 379 8.29 2.13 -0.59
CA VAL A 379 8.52 1.02 -1.53
C VAL A 379 9.96 0.94 -2.06
N TYR A 380 10.49 -0.27 -2.11
CA TYR A 380 11.81 -0.57 -2.66
C TYR A 380 11.72 -1.45 -3.90
N LEU A 381 11.05 -2.59 -3.80
CA LEU A 381 11.04 -3.66 -4.79
C LEU A 381 10.35 -3.29 -6.11
N ALA A 382 9.49 -2.28 -6.12
CA ALA A 382 8.86 -1.79 -7.35
C ALA A 382 9.77 -0.85 -8.16
N TYR A 383 10.91 -0.42 -7.62
CA TYR A 383 11.81 0.53 -8.26
C TYR A 383 13.09 -0.12 -8.79
N GLU A 384 13.62 0.42 -9.87
CA GLU A 384 14.95 0.06 -10.35
C GLU A 384 16.01 0.30 -9.28
N ASN A 385 17.07 -0.50 -9.33
CA ASN A 385 18.18 -0.44 -8.38
C ASN A 385 17.76 -0.65 -6.90
N TYR A 386 16.66 -1.38 -6.65
CA TYR A 386 16.22 -1.71 -5.29
C TYR A 386 17.34 -2.39 -4.47
N GLY A 387 18.20 -3.18 -5.14
CA GLY A 387 19.29 -3.90 -4.50
C GLY A 387 20.32 -3.01 -3.80
N ALA A 388 20.46 -1.75 -4.23
CA ALA A 388 21.39 -0.79 -3.65
C ALA A 388 20.85 -0.06 -2.40
N ALA A 389 19.59 -0.29 -2.00
CA ALA A 389 19.07 0.25 -0.76
C ALA A 389 19.88 -0.30 0.43
N ALA A 390 20.42 0.58 1.26
CA ALA A 390 21.23 0.20 2.41
C ALA A 390 20.39 0.26 3.69
N SER A 391 20.48 -0.79 4.51
CA SER A 391 19.93 -0.79 5.86
C SER A 391 20.67 0.21 6.76
N GLY A 392 20.13 0.48 7.95
CA GLY A 392 20.84 1.27 8.97
C GLY A 392 22.20 0.68 9.40
N ALA A 393 22.43 -0.61 9.17
CA ALA A 393 23.70 -1.29 9.41
C ALA A 393 24.64 -1.32 8.19
N GLY A 394 24.26 -0.70 7.07
CA GLY A 394 25.05 -0.68 5.83
C GLY A 394 24.93 -1.93 4.96
N LEU A 395 24.11 -2.92 5.32
CA LEU A 395 23.82 -4.08 4.47
C LEU A 395 22.97 -3.65 3.27
N LEU A 396 23.34 -4.09 2.06
CA LEU A 396 22.58 -3.85 0.84
C LEU A 396 21.41 -4.81 0.71
N LEU A 397 20.25 -4.31 0.29
CA LEU A 397 19.01 -5.08 0.16
C LEU A 397 19.18 -6.25 -0.82
N GLY A 398 19.93 -6.07 -1.91
CA GLY A 398 20.18 -7.13 -2.88
C GLY A 398 20.92 -8.31 -2.27
N ASP A 399 21.96 -8.05 -1.49
CA ASP A 399 22.76 -9.09 -0.84
C ASP A 399 22.01 -9.74 0.32
N PHE A 400 21.22 -8.95 1.06
CA PHE A 400 20.32 -9.47 2.08
C PHE A 400 19.29 -10.44 1.47
N LEU A 401 18.64 -10.05 0.36
CA LEU A 401 17.66 -10.89 -0.31
C LEU A 401 18.28 -12.18 -0.87
N LYS A 402 19.50 -12.11 -1.46
CA LYS A 402 20.21 -13.33 -1.92
C LYS A 402 20.37 -14.35 -0.79
N GLN A 403 20.69 -13.90 0.42
CA GLN A 403 20.82 -14.78 1.58
C GLN A 403 19.45 -15.26 2.08
N TRP A 404 18.47 -14.36 2.21
CA TRP A 404 17.12 -14.70 2.69
C TRP A 404 16.42 -15.71 1.76
N LEU A 405 16.71 -15.68 0.46
CA LEU A 405 16.20 -16.64 -0.52
C LEU A 405 16.85 -18.02 -0.46
N LEU A 406 17.90 -18.25 0.34
CA LEU A 406 18.46 -19.59 0.59
C LEU A 406 17.61 -20.36 1.61
N PRO A 407 17.54 -21.70 1.55
CA PRO A 407 16.79 -22.51 2.52
C PRO A 407 17.11 -22.10 3.96
N HIS A 408 16.12 -22.11 4.85
CA HIS A 408 16.27 -21.58 6.21
C HIS A 408 17.43 -22.19 6.99
N ASP A 409 17.66 -23.51 6.85
CA ASP A 409 18.74 -24.22 7.53
C ASP A 409 20.13 -23.80 6.98
N ASP A 410 20.18 -23.30 5.75
CA ASP A 410 21.37 -22.76 5.10
C ASP A 410 21.53 -21.24 5.35
N ALA A 411 20.51 -20.57 5.88
CA ALA A 411 20.45 -19.11 6.06
C ALA A 411 21.02 -18.61 7.40
N THR A 412 21.84 -19.42 8.09
CA THR A 412 22.39 -19.18 9.45
C THR A 412 23.27 -17.92 9.62
N ALA A 413 23.32 -17.02 8.63
CA ALA A 413 24.05 -15.75 8.68
C ALA A 413 23.15 -14.48 8.70
N ALA A 414 21.84 -14.58 8.41
CA ALA A 414 20.99 -13.37 8.26
C ALA A 414 20.40 -12.83 9.59
N SER A 415 20.53 -13.57 10.69
CA SER A 415 19.94 -13.21 11.99
C SER A 415 20.98 -12.64 12.96
N THR A 416 21.40 -11.40 12.75
CA THR A 416 21.79 -10.50 13.86
C THR A 416 21.72 -9.05 13.40
N ALA A 417 20.62 -8.37 13.70
CA ALA A 417 20.65 -6.93 14.00
C ALA A 417 20.63 -6.81 15.53
N PRO A 418 21.51 -6.00 16.15
CA PRO A 418 21.70 -6.03 17.58
C PRO A 418 20.47 -5.48 18.31
N ALA A 419 20.05 -6.22 19.35
CA ALA A 419 19.21 -5.69 20.41
C ALA A 419 19.85 -4.41 20.96
N ALA A 420 19.01 -3.42 21.30
CA ALA A 420 19.45 -2.24 22.04
C ALA A 420 20.17 -2.68 23.32
N SER A 421 21.48 -2.43 23.41
CA SER A 421 22.20 -2.59 24.67
C SER A 421 21.91 -1.40 25.58
N PRO A 422 21.67 -1.63 26.89
CA PRO A 422 21.47 -0.55 27.84
C PRO A 422 22.80 0.17 28.10
N GLU A 423 22.77 1.51 28.06
CA GLU A 423 23.91 2.36 28.41
C GLU A 423 24.39 2.08 29.85
N THR A 424 25.72 2.02 30.03
CA THR A 424 26.39 2.25 31.31
C THR A 424 27.82 2.76 31.04
N PRO A 425 28.50 3.45 31.99
CA PRO A 425 29.00 4.79 31.77
C PRO A 425 30.49 4.81 31.43
N ALA A 426 30.91 5.89 30.76
CA ALA A 426 32.28 6.12 30.31
C ALA A 426 33.32 6.06 31.46
N SER A 427 34.33 5.21 31.28
CA SER A 427 35.55 5.14 32.08
C SER A 427 36.60 6.14 31.58
N THR A 428 37.11 6.94 32.50
CA THR A 428 38.18 7.95 32.32
C THR A 428 39.55 7.29 32.04
N PRO A 429 40.46 7.90 31.25
CA PRO A 429 41.85 7.46 31.17
C PRO A 429 42.74 8.11 32.24
N SER A 430 43.63 7.29 32.80
CA SER A 430 44.62 7.60 33.84
C SER A 430 45.92 8.18 33.25
N VAL A 431 46.38 9.31 33.79
CA VAL A 431 47.79 9.76 33.73
C VAL A 431 48.20 10.30 35.12
N ALA A 432 49.33 9.83 35.64
CA ALA A 432 49.90 10.13 36.96
C ALA A 432 50.95 11.28 36.90
N PRO A 433 51.66 11.65 37.99
CA PRO A 433 51.23 12.68 38.95
C PRO A 433 52.27 13.81 39.19
N SER A 434 51.84 14.96 39.75
CA SER A 434 52.70 15.75 40.66
C SER A 434 51.96 16.84 41.47
N GLN A 435 52.12 16.71 42.80
CA GLN A 435 52.35 17.72 43.84
C GLN A 435 51.20 18.64 44.35
N THR A 436 50.77 18.30 45.58
CA THR A 436 50.34 19.05 46.80
C THR A 436 50.46 20.60 46.81
N PRO A 437 49.76 21.39 47.70
CA PRO A 437 49.07 21.01 48.96
C PRO A 437 47.72 21.71 49.35
N THR A 438 46.87 20.99 50.12
CA THR A 438 46.27 21.28 51.49
C THR A 438 45.71 22.70 51.84
N PRO A 439 44.79 22.90 52.83
CA PRO A 439 43.48 22.29 53.17
C PRO A 439 42.36 23.32 53.58
N ALA A 440 41.24 22.79 54.12
CA ALA A 440 40.32 23.29 55.19
C ALA A 440 38.86 23.51 54.73
N ALA A 441 37.91 22.66 55.14
CA ALA A 441 37.05 22.72 56.35
C ALA A 441 35.96 23.82 56.25
N GLY A 442 34.66 23.63 56.53
CA GLY A 442 33.85 22.53 57.06
C GLY A 442 32.42 23.05 57.36
N ASP A 443 31.53 22.14 57.80
CA ASP A 443 30.26 22.38 58.52
C ASP A 443 29.09 23.08 57.75
N LYS A 444 27.78 22.82 57.95
CA LYS A 444 26.96 21.85 58.72
C LYS A 444 25.47 22.09 58.39
N THR A 445 24.64 21.04 58.50
CA THR A 445 23.21 20.93 58.98
C THR A 445 22.14 22.00 58.60
N GLU A 446 20.82 21.77 58.44
CA GLU A 446 19.85 20.80 58.98
C GLU A 446 18.48 20.97 58.27
N THR A 447 17.66 19.91 58.23
CA THR A 447 16.22 19.79 57.84
C THR A 447 15.28 20.33 58.99
N PRO A 448 13.90 20.32 59.02
CA PRO A 448 12.89 19.47 58.35
C PRO A 448 11.48 20.08 57.98
N THR A 449 10.58 19.17 57.57
CA THR A 449 9.22 19.14 56.91
C THR A 449 7.98 19.57 57.79
N PRO A 450 6.67 19.24 57.46
CA PRO A 450 5.63 19.76 56.51
C PRO A 450 4.32 20.33 57.15
N ALA A 451 3.32 20.83 56.35
CA ALA A 451 1.86 20.56 56.50
C ALA A 451 0.88 21.29 55.49
N ALA A 452 -0.10 20.50 54.99
CA ALA A 452 -1.53 20.69 54.63
C ALA A 452 -2.18 22.01 54.07
N GLY A 453 -3.18 21.85 53.16
CA GLY A 453 -4.33 22.79 53.05
C GLY A 453 -5.13 22.86 51.71
N SER A 454 -6.31 22.22 51.69
CA SER A 454 -7.64 22.68 51.20
C SER A 454 -8.03 22.91 49.71
N GLN A 455 -9.29 22.53 49.46
CA GLN A 455 -10.16 22.60 48.28
C GLN A 455 -10.49 24.03 47.79
N THR A 456 -10.75 24.23 46.49
CA THR A 456 -12.02 24.76 45.91
C THR A 456 -11.91 25.04 44.39
N GLN A 457 -12.99 24.79 43.67
CA GLN A 457 -13.21 25.01 42.23
C GLN A 457 -13.65 26.46 41.95
N PRO A 458 -13.34 27.05 40.77
CA PRO A 458 -14.05 28.23 40.26
C PRO A 458 -14.84 27.98 38.93
N PRO A 459 -15.80 28.87 38.59
CA PRO A 459 -16.91 28.61 37.66
C PRO A 459 -16.71 29.15 36.23
N ALA A 460 -17.65 28.78 35.34
CA ALA A 460 -17.77 29.19 33.95
C ALA A 460 -18.17 30.68 33.75
N PRO A 461 -17.89 31.29 32.58
CA PRO A 461 -18.53 32.54 32.16
C PRO A 461 -19.57 32.37 31.04
N ALA A 462 -20.52 33.30 31.06
CA ALA A 462 -21.74 33.40 30.28
C ALA A 462 -21.56 34.03 28.87
N ALA A 463 -22.61 33.88 28.06
CA ALA A 463 -22.79 34.39 26.71
C ALA A 463 -23.18 35.88 26.66
N THR A 464 -22.79 36.58 25.58
CA THR A 464 -23.40 37.84 25.13
C THR A 464 -23.27 38.06 23.61
N GLU A 465 -24.43 38.22 22.99
CA GLU A 465 -24.88 39.06 21.85
C GLU A 465 -24.03 39.37 20.60
N ALA A 466 -24.76 39.33 19.47
CA ALA A 466 -24.37 39.67 18.10
C ALA A 466 -24.57 41.17 17.76
N PRO A 467 -23.98 41.68 16.67
CA PRO A 467 -24.43 42.91 16.01
C PRO A 467 -24.76 42.74 14.51
N VAL A 468 -25.78 43.48 14.04
CA VAL A 468 -26.22 43.68 12.63
C VAL A 468 -26.88 45.08 12.56
N PRO A 469 -26.99 45.82 11.42
CA PRO A 469 -26.16 45.98 10.22
C PRO A 469 -25.80 47.47 9.92
N ALA A 470 -24.97 47.71 8.89
CA ALA A 470 -24.92 49.00 8.18
C ALA A 470 -25.01 48.79 6.66
N ALA A 471 -25.71 49.69 5.97
CA ALA A 471 -25.87 49.79 4.51
C ALA A 471 -25.86 51.29 4.10
N PRO A 472 -25.90 51.66 2.81
CA PRO A 472 -25.02 51.28 1.69
C PRO A 472 -24.40 52.53 1.00
N GLY A 473 -23.35 52.35 0.19
CA GLY A 473 -22.71 53.43 -0.59
C GLY A 473 -22.09 52.98 -1.92
N THR A 474 -22.85 53.21 -3.00
CA THR A 474 -22.51 53.51 -4.41
C THR A 474 -21.16 53.12 -5.06
N THR A 475 -21.25 52.19 -6.02
CA THR A 475 -20.75 52.19 -7.42
C THR A 475 -19.45 52.91 -7.82
N SER A 476 -18.48 52.14 -8.35
CA SER A 476 -17.77 52.41 -9.61
C SER A 476 -17.03 51.15 -10.11
N ALA A 477 -16.98 50.95 -11.43
CA ALA A 477 -16.28 49.89 -12.16
C ALA A 477 -15.62 50.52 -13.40
N PRO A 478 -14.80 49.80 -14.20
CA PRO A 478 -13.62 49.00 -13.84
C PRO A 478 -12.36 49.47 -14.63
N THR A 479 -11.16 49.06 -14.21
CA THR A 479 -9.93 49.22 -15.01
C THR A 479 -9.25 47.87 -15.19
N ILE A 480 -9.01 47.50 -16.45
CA ILE A 480 -8.37 46.27 -16.93
C ILE A 480 -6.86 46.52 -17.08
N ALA A 481 -6.01 45.65 -16.53
CA ALA A 481 -4.65 45.29 -17.00
C ALA A 481 -4.11 44.07 -16.20
N PRO A 482 -3.04 43.39 -16.64
CA PRO A 482 -3.09 42.10 -17.33
C PRO A 482 -2.69 40.90 -16.45
N ALA A 483 -2.91 39.71 -17.03
CA ALA A 483 -2.70 38.38 -16.45
C ALA A 483 -1.35 38.20 -15.74
N ALA A 484 -1.41 37.84 -14.46
CA ALA A 484 -0.33 37.16 -13.76
C ALA A 484 -0.46 35.65 -13.98
N THR A 485 0.60 35.07 -14.53
CA THR A 485 0.82 33.62 -14.70
C THR A 485 0.59 32.90 -13.37
N PRO A 486 -0.21 31.82 -13.30
CA PRO A 486 -0.32 31.07 -12.06
C PRO A 486 0.99 30.32 -11.81
N ALA A 487 1.61 30.62 -10.67
CA ALA A 487 2.70 29.82 -10.12
C ALA A 487 2.23 28.38 -9.95
N ALA A 488 3.03 27.43 -10.47
CA ALA A 488 2.79 26.01 -10.38
C ALA A 488 2.57 25.59 -8.92
N THR A 489 1.32 25.25 -8.58
CA THR A 489 1.02 24.58 -7.33
C THR A 489 1.50 23.15 -7.46
N MET A 490 2.59 22.80 -6.78
CA MET A 490 3.02 21.41 -6.62
C MET A 490 1.92 20.63 -5.89
N THR A 491 1.09 19.92 -6.66
CA THR A 491 0.16 18.93 -6.12
C THR A 491 0.99 17.70 -5.75
N ARG A 492 1.40 17.58 -4.48
CA ARG A 492 2.10 16.39 -3.97
C ARG A 492 1.08 15.28 -3.71
N SER A 493 1.28 14.12 -4.34
CA SER A 493 0.38 12.97 -4.27
C SER A 493 0.36 12.31 -2.87
N LEU A 494 -0.76 11.66 -2.54
CA LEU A 494 -0.84 10.69 -1.45
C LEU A 494 -0.15 9.35 -1.80
N CYS A 495 -0.02 9.05 -3.10
CA CYS A 495 0.37 7.76 -3.64
C CYS A 495 1.80 7.67 -4.21
N VAL A 496 2.63 8.71 -4.05
CA VAL A 496 4.01 8.72 -4.58
C VAL A 496 5.01 9.05 -3.49
#